data_AF-A0AAV4Y8L4-F1
#
_entry.id   AF-A0AAV4Y8L4-F1
#
_cell.length_a   1.000
_cell.length_b   1.000
_cell.length_c   1.000
_cell.angle_alpha   90.00
_cell.angle_beta   90.00
_cell.angle_gamma   90.00
#
_symmetry.space_group_name_H-M   'P 1'
#
loop_
_entity.id
_entity.type
_entity.pdbx_description
1 polymer ?
#
loop_
_entity_poly.entity_id
_entity_poly.type
_entity_poly.pdbx_seq_one_letter_code
_entity_poly.pdbx_strand_id
1 'polypeptide(L)'
;MLCTQRTTKLLNHNTFIHTSTPPEIKSKIKERNRTHKLWQRTRDLTLKTEFKNLNCEIKDLISIHKSTAWENFTDSLNDNTKNCGGKVKSMRKSLQNIPPLETPTD
;
A
#
# COMPACT_ATOMS: atom_id res chain seq x y z
N MET A 1 -18.96 23.19 -25.86
CA MET A 1 -19.06 21.97 -25.03
C MET A 1 -18.43 22.27 -23.67
N LEU A 2 -19.24 22.38 -22.61
CA LEU A 2 -18.78 22.73 -21.27
C LEU A 2 -18.30 21.44 -20.56
N CYS A 3 -16.99 21.31 -20.37
CA CYS A 3 -16.41 20.22 -19.60
C CYS A 3 -16.40 20.61 -18.12
N THR A 4 -17.23 19.93 -17.33
CA THR A 4 -17.39 20.13 -15.88
C THR A 4 -16.10 19.76 -15.15
N GLN A 5 -15.50 20.73 -14.46
CA GLN A 5 -14.36 20.48 -13.57
C GLN A 5 -14.87 19.78 -12.31
N ARG A 6 -14.53 18.49 -12.16
CA ARG A 6 -14.82 17.71 -10.96
C ARG A 6 -13.75 18.00 -9.91
N THR A 7 -14.04 18.91 -8.98
CA THR A 7 -13.18 19.22 -7.84
C THR A 7 -13.23 18.08 -6.82
N THR A 8 -12.24 17.18 -6.86
CA THR A 8 -12.04 16.19 -5.79
C THR A 8 -11.29 16.86 -4.64
N LYS A 9 -11.96 17.02 -3.49
CA LYS A 9 -11.35 17.42 -2.22
C LYS A 9 -10.14 16.51 -1.92
N LEU A 10 -8.97 17.11 -1.75
CA LEU A 10 -7.74 16.42 -1.35
C LEU A 10 -7.86 16.00 0.11
N LEU A 11 -8.06 14.71 0.35
CA LEU A 11 -7.86 14.10 1.66
C LEU A 11 -6.35 13.99 1.91
N ASN A 12 -5.85 14.82 2.82
CA ASN A 12 -4.49 14.73 3.37
C ASN A 12 -4.37 13.48 4.24
N HIS A 13 -3.92 12.37 3.66
CA HIS A 13 -3.49 11.17 4.39
C HIS A 13 -1.96 11.06 4.35
N ASN A 14 -1.30 12.01 5.03
CA ASN A 14 0.17 12.18 5.02
C ASN A 14 0.92 11.19 5.92
N THR A 15 0.43 9.95 6.05
CA THR A 15 1.11 8.86 6.78
C THR A 15 0.86 7.48 6.16
N PHE A 16 0.51 7.40 4.88
CA PHE A 16 0.77 6.16 4.16
C PHE A 16 2.25 6.18 3.80
N ILE A 17 3.03 5.32 4.47
CA ILE A 17 4.45 5.08 4.20
C ILE A 17 4.67 5.23 2.69
N HIS A 18 5.56 6.14 2.28
CA HIS A 18 5.97 6.31 0.89
C HIS A 18 6.64 5.01 0.44
N THR A 19 5.85 3.98 0.12
CA THR A 19 6.32 2.74 -0.46
C THR A 19 6.78 3.11 -1.85
N SER A 20 8.10 3.27 -1.96
CA SER A 20 8.75 3.49 -3.25
C SER A 20 8.21 2.45 -4.23
N THR A 21 7.68 2.89 -5.37
CA THR A 21 7.15 1.98 -6.38
C THR A 21 8.18 0.88 -6.66
N PRO A 22 7.78 -0.40 -6.65
CA PRO A 22 8.69 -1.52 -6.84
C PRO A 22 9.63 -1.29 -8.04
N PRO A 23 10.93 -1.63 -7.93
CA PRO A 23 11.90 -1.43 -9.01
C PRO A 23 11.48 -2.08 -10.34
N GLU A 24 10.81 -3.22 -10.26
CA GLU A 24 10.25 -3.94 -11.41
C GLU A 24 9.23 -3.09 -12.19
N ILE A 25 8.24 -2.52 -11.49
CA ILE A 25 7.23 -1.63 -12.10
C ILE A 25 7.91 -0.39 -12.70
N LYS A 26 8.92 0.17 -12.03
CA LYS A 26 9.70 1.29 -12.58
C LYS A 26 10.44 0.90 -13.86
N SER A 27 11.01 -0.30 -13.92
CA SER A 27 11.69 -0.82 -15.12
C SER A 27 10.72 -0.92 -16.29
N LYS A 28 9.55 -1.54 -16.06
CA LYS A 28 8.49 -1.68 -17.08
C LYS A 28 7.96 -0.33 -17.57
N ILE A 29 7.82 0.66 -16.69
CA ILE A 29 7.43 2.02 -17.09
C ILE A 29 8.49 2.64 -18.02
N LYS A 30 9.78 2.46 -17.73
CA LYS A 30 10.86 2.96 -18.60
C LYS A 30 10.81 2.31 -19.97
N GLU A 31 10.64 0.99 -20.01
CA GLU A 31 10.51 0.21 -21.26
C GLU A 31 9.30 0.70 -22.07
N ARG A 32 8.12 0.78 -21.47
CA ARG A 32 6.90 1.30 -22.08
C ARG A 32 7.08 2.70 -22.67
N ASN A 33 7.77 3.58 -21.96
CA ASN A 33 8.06 4.93 -22.45
C ASN A 33 9.04 4.93 -23.63
N ARG A 34 10.04 4.03 -23.63
CA ARG A 34 10.97 3.85 -24.75
C ARG A 34 10.23 3.35 -26.00
N THR A 35 9.42 2.30 -25.85
CA THR A 35 8.61 1.73 -26.94
C THR A 35 7.63 2.76 -27.50
N HIS A 36 6.96 3.55 -26.64
CA HIS A 36 6.09 4.63 -27.10
C HIS A 36 6.83 5.69 -27.92
N LYS A 37 8.00 6.15 -27.46
CA LYS A 37 8.82 7.12 -28.22
C LYS A 37 9.26 6.56 -29.57
N LEU A 38 9.63 5.28 -29.62
CA LEU A 38 10.03 4.64 -30.87
C LEU A 38 8.85 4.46 -31.83
N TRP A 39 7.69 4.05 -31.31
CA TRP A 39 6.45 3.95 -32.09
C TRP A 39 6.02 5.30 -32.65
N GLN A 40 6.09 6.39 -31.88
CA GLN A 40 5.74 7.72 -32.39
C GLN A 40 6.59 8.16 -33.58
N ARG A 41 7.86 7.73 -33.63
CA ARG A 41 8.81 8.04 -34.71
C ARG A 41 8.63 7.16 -35.93
N THR A 42 8.46 5.86 -35.72
CA THR A 42 8.46 4.85 -36.80
C THR A 42 7.07 4.53 -37.32
N ARG A 43 6.03 4.76 -36.51
CA ARG A 43 4.64 4.32 -36.72
C ARG A 43 4.47 2.81 -36.90
N ASP A 44 5.46 2.01 -36.50
CA ASP A 44 5.39 0.54 -36.57
C ASP A 44 4.28 -0.02 -35.66
N LEU A 45 3.43 -0.87 -36.24
CA LEU A 45 2.33 -1.52 -35.55
C LEU A 45 2.78 -2.54 -34.52
N THR A 46 3.95 -3.16 -34.70
CA THR A 46 4.54 -4.10 -33.73
C THR A 46 4.81 -3.38 -32.41
N LEU A 47 5.44 -2.21 -32.47
CA LEU A 47 5.72 -1.37 -31.31
C LEU A 47 4.44 -0.84 -30.65
N LYS A 48 3.37 -0.60 -31.42
CA LYS A 48 2.06 -0.23 -30.87
C LYS A 48 1.48 -1.36 -30.04
N THR A 49 1.59 -2.60 -30.51
CA THR A 49 1.13 -3.80 -29.80
C THR A 49 1.97 -4.02 -28.54
N GLU A 50 3.29 -3.92 -28.65
CA GLU A 50 4.20 -4.04 -27.51
C GLU A 50 3.92 -2.98 -26.44
N PHE A 51 3.72 -1.71 -26.83
CA PHE A 51 3.32 -0.64 -25.93
C PHE A 51 2.00 -0.94 -25.20
N LYS A 52 1.01 -1.53 -25.88
CA LYS A 52 -0.26 -1.94 -25.26
C LYS A 52 -0.03 -3.08 -24.26
N ASN A 53 0.75 -4.09 -24.63
CA ASN A 53 1.07 -5.22 -23.76
C ASN A 53 1.77 -4.75 -22.49
N LEU A 54 2.78 -3.88 -22.63
CA LEU A 54 3.47 -3.26 -21.48
C LEU A 54 2.53 -2.45 -20.59
N ASN A 55 1.52 -1.78 -21.15
CA ASN A 55 0.52 -1.09 -20.33
C ASN A 55 -0.37 -2.05 -19.54
N CYS A 56 -0.76 -3.20 -20.12
CA CYS A 56 -1.51 -4.23 -19.41
C CYS A 56 -0.66 -4.82 -18.28
N GLU A 57 0.57 -5.23 -18.58
CA GLU A 57 1.50 -5.80 -17.62
C GLU A 57 1.77 -4.87 -16.43
N ILE A 58 1.98 -3.57 -16.68
CA ILE A 58 2.14 -2.57 -15.62
C ILE A 58 0.87 -2.48 -14.73
N LYS A 59 -0.33 -2.54 -15.32
CA LYS A 59 -1.58 -2.51 -14.55
C LYS A 59 -1.72 -3.74 -13.67
N ASP A 60 -1.39 -4.90 -14.21
CA ASP A 60 -1.46 -6.17 -13.50
C ASP A 60 -0.47 -6.19 -12.32
N LEU A 61 0.78 -5.77 -12.55
CA LEU A 61 1.79 -5.64 -11.50
C LEU A 61 1.37 -4.66 -10.40
N ILE A 62 0.76 -3.52 -10.75
CA ILE A 62 0.22 -2.58 -9.75
C ILE A 62 -0.92 -3.22 -8.96
N SER A 63 -1.80 -3.98 -9.61
CA SER A 63 -2.92 -4.66 -8.96
C SER A 63 -2.41 -5.70 -7.96
N ILE A 64 -1.48 -6.56 -8.39
CA ILE A 64 -0.84 -7.58 -7.54
C ILE A 64 -0.15 -6.92 -6.36
N HIS A 65 0.69 -5.91 -6.59
CA HIS A 65 1.41 -5.23 -5.52
C HIS A 65 0.46 -4.63 -4.48
N LYS A 66 -0.66 -4.06 -4.92
CA LYS A 66 -1.68 -3.55 -4.00
C LYS A 66 -2.35 -4.68 -3.21
N SER A 67 -2.73 -5.79 -3.87
CA SER A 67 -3.32 -6.95 -3.19
C SER A 67 -2.39 -7.49 -2.12
N THR A 68 -1.14 -7.77 -2.49
CA THR A 68 -0.13 -8.30 -1.55
C THR A 68 0.17 -7.31 -0.43
N ALA A 69 0.21 -6.00 -0.69
CA ALA A 69 0.37 -5.00 0.36
C ALA A 69 -0.81 -5.01 1.34
N TRP A 70 -2.03 -5.18 0.85
CA TRP A 70 -3.24 -5.30 1.68
C TRP A 70 -3.28 -6.60 2.49
N GLU A 71 -2.90 -7.72 1.90
CA GLU A 71 -2.77 -9.02 2.57
C GLU A 71 -1.74 -8.93 3.70
N ASN A 72 -0.52 -8.46 3.40
CA ASN A 72 0.54 -8.26 4.40
C ASN A 72 0.10 -7.32 5.52
N PHE A 73 -0.62 -6.23 5.20
CA PHE A 73 -1.15 -5.33 6.21
C PHE A 73 -2.16 -6.03 7.12
N THR A 74 -3.08 -6.80 6.54
CA THR A 74 -4.10 -7.56 7.29
C THR A 74 -3.45 -8.62 8.18
N ASP A 75 -2.44 -9.33 7.68
CA ASP A 75 -1.68 -10.31 8.45
C ASP A 75 -0.92 -9.65 9.60
N SER A 76 -0.31 -8.48 9.35
CA SER A 76 0.38 -7.73 10.41
C SER A 76 -0.58 -7.27 11.52
N LEU A 77 -1.84 -6.96 11.19
CA LEU A 77 -2.87 -6.66 12.18
C LEU A 77 -3.24 -7.91 12.98
N ASN A 78 -3.37 -9.06 12.32
CA ASN A 78 -3.70 -10.33 12.95
C ASN A 78 -2.57 -10.88 13.86
N ASP A 79 -1.31 -10.63 13.51
CA ASP A 79 -0.20 -10.98 14.39
C ASP A 79 -0.08 -10.03 15.59
N ASN A 80 -0.45 -8.75 15.42
CA ASN A 80 -0.53 -7.81 16.53
C ASN A 80 -1.66 -8.14 17.52
N THR A 81 -2.80 -8.69 17.08
CA THR A 81 -3.88 -9.13 18.00
C THR A 81 -3.46 -10.32 18.85
N LYS A 82 -2.68 -11.28 18.31
CA LYS A 82 -2.06 -12.36 19.10
C LYS A 82 -1.13 -11.82 20.19
N ASN A 83 -0.42 -10.73 19.89
CA ASN A 83 0.50 -10.09 20.83
C ASN A 83 -0.21 -9.23 21.89
N CYS A 84 -1.40 -8.69 21.59
CA CYS A 84 -2.24 -7.99 22.57
C CYS A 84 -2.68 -8.90 23.71
N GLY A 85 -3.06 -10.15 23.43
CA GLY A 85 -3.43 -11.11 24.47
C GLY A 85 -2.29 -11.42 25.44
N GLY A 86 -1.06 -11.53 24.93
CA GLY A 86 0.15 -11.70 25.75
C GLY A 86 0.44 -10.48 26.63
N LYS A 87 0.34 -9.26 26.07
CA LYS A 87 0.51 -8.00 26.81
C LYS A 87 -0.54 -7.81 27.90
N VAL A 88 -1.82 -8.11 27.64
CA VAL A 88 -2.89 -8.02 28.65
C VAL A 88 -2.68 -9.02 29.78
N LYS A 89 -2.25 -10.25 29.48
CA LYS A 89 -1.89 -11.24 30.51
C LYS A 89 -0.69 -10.79 31.34
N SER A 90 0.32 -10.21 30.70
CA SER A 90 1.50 -9.65 31.40
C SER A 90 1.10 -8.50 32.34
N MET A 91 0.25 -7.58 31.88
CA MET A 91 -0.27 -6.48 32.70
C MET A 91 -1.12 -6.99 33.87
N ARG A 92 -1.95 -8.01 33.65
CA ARG A 92 -2.75 -8.61 34.73
C ARG A 92 -1.86 -9.24 35.80
N LYS A 93 -0.79 -9.94 35.40
CA LYS A 93 0.19 -10.50 36.35
C LYS A 93 0.92 -9.42 37.15
N SER A 94 1.27 -8.29 36.53
CA SER A 94 1.88 -7.17 37.27
C SER A 94 0.91 -6.47 38.23
N LEU A 95 -0.39 -6.43 37.91
CA LEU A 95 -1.44 -5.88 38.77
C LEU A 95 -1.75 -6.76 40.00
N GLN A 96 -1.50 -8.07 39.94
CA GLN A 96 -1.72 -8.99 41.07
C GLN A 96 -0.70 -8.84 42.21
N ASN A 97 0.44 -8.19 41.96
CA ASN A 97 1.47 -7.92 42.96
C ASN A 97 1.36 -6.52 43.60
N ILE A 98 0.27 -5.79 43.34
CA ILE A 98 0.06 -4.47 43.94
C ILE A 98 -0.58 -4.70 45.31
N PRO A 99 0.03 -4.17 46.41
CA PRO A 99 -0.57 -4.26 47.73
C PRO A 99 -1.95 -3.57 47.72
N PRO A 100 -2.93 -4.08 48.50
CA PRO A 100 -4.27 -3.50 48.55
C PRO A 100 -4.20 -1.99 48.85
N LEU A 101 -4.98 -1.20 48.12
CA LEU A 101 -5.14 0.21 48.42
C LEU A 101 -5.66 0.34 49.85
N GLU A 102 -4.90 0.99 50.72
CA GLU A 102 -5.36 1.34 52.05
C GLU A 102 -6.63 2.19 51.90
N THR A 103 -7.74 1.65 52.35
CA THR A 103 -9.00 2.41 52.42
C THR A 103 -8.83 3.47 53.50
N PRO A 104 -9.30 4.72 53.30
CA PRO A 104 -9.22 5.75 54.32
C PRO A 104 -9.99 5.25 55.55
N THR A 105 -9.27 5.09 56.67
CA THR A 105 -9.86 4.88 57.99
C THR A 105 -10.43 6.21 58.46
N ASP A 106 -11.76 6.30 58.53
CA ASP A 106 -12.47 7.30 59.36
C ASP A 106 -12.51 6.84 60.83
#